data_AF-A0A7S2KT71-F1
#
_entry.id   AF-A0A7S2KT71-F1
#
_cell.length_a   1.000
_cell.length_b   1.000
_cell.length_c   1.000
_cell.angle_alpha   90.00
_cell.angle_beta   90.00
_cell.angle_gamma   90.00
#
_symmetry.space_group_name_H-M   'P 1'
#
loop_
_entity.id
_entity.type
_entity.pdbx_description
1 polymer ?
#
loop_
_entity_poly.entity_id
_entity_poly.type
_entity_poly.pdbx_seq_one_letter_code
_entity_poly.pdbx_strand_id
1 'polypeptide(L)'
;ADMSSPSDRANARRARASAQLAVYSPERIAEQVASARTIAQWKRRLAARRQRGLACVRVAATPIGPTLPGLQAYHTSVFIDSVEYSFGEGGVVRADGPQSHLVMSADLSSTVLIDFGICDARPKDFERRLLPFFRRGTYDLLRKNCNSFTSCAVSFLTGKGFDPRYSAAEFVGSRLDILGFMRALSGGNYVPNERADGFAVDSVLRELRRPCSSGGSPIGPTPVLCRASYADAAGDDPCTGGLWAFCGILCR
;
A
#
# COMPACT_ATOMS: atom_id res chain seq x y z
N ALA A 1 -48.88 18.64 10.27
CA ALA A 1 -48.59 20.05 9.94
C ALA A 1 -47.43 20.08 8.96
N ASP A 2 -47.75 20.02 7.66
CA ASP A 2 -46.78 20.22 6.57
C ASP A 2 -47.12 21.56 5.94
N MET A 3 -46.41 22.60 6.39
CA MET A 3 -46.55 23.98 5.92
C MET A 3 -45.14 24.47 5.56
N SER A 4 -44.48 23.78 4.63
CA SER A 4 -43.32 24.35 3.94
C SER A 4 -43.84 25.40 2.96
N SER A 5 -43.69 26.67 3.34
CA SER A 5 -44.25 27.80 2.59
C SER A 5 -43.69 27.83 1.17
N PRO A 6 -44.42 28.42 0.19
CA PRO A 6 -43.90 28.64 -1.16
C PRO A 6 -42.54 29.35 -1.18
N SER A 7 -42.28 30.22 -0.19
CA SER A 7 -41.00 30.90 0.01
C SER A 7 -39.87 29.92 0.36
N ASP A 8 -40.13 28.95 1.25
CA ASP A 8 -39.15 27.95 1.65
C ASP A 8 -38.76 27.04 0.49
N ARG A 9 -39.73 26.66 -0.35
CA ARG A 9 -39.49 25.87 -1.57
C ARG A 9 -38.68 26.66 -2.61
N ALA A 10 -38.93 27.96 -2.75
CA ALA A 10 -38.18 28.84 -3.65
C ALA A 10 -36.73 29.04 -3.16
N ASN A 11 -36.54 29.26 -1.86
CA ASN A 11 -35.21 29.38 -1.24
C ASN A 11 -34.42 28.08 -1.34
N ALA A 12 -35.05 26.92 -1.10
CA ALA A 12 -34.42 25.62 -1.30
C ALA A 12 -34.00 25.37 -2.75
N ARG A 13 -34.80 25.80 -3.74
CA ARG A 13 -34.44 25.72 -5.16
C ARG A 13 -33.27 26.64 -5.52
N ARG A 14 -33.25 27.86 -5.01
CA ARG A 14 -32.12 28.81 -5.21
C ARG A 14 -30.84 28.29 -4.57
N ALA A 15 -30.92 27.74 -3.36
CA ALA A 15 -29.77 27.13 -2.69
C ALA A 15 -29.22 25.93 -3.47
N ARG A 16 -30.10 25.05 -4.00
CA ARG A 16 -29.68 23.93 -4.86
C ARG A 16 -29.05 24.36 -6.18
N ALA A 17 -29.63 25.37 -6.85
CA ALA A 17 -29.07 25.91 -8.10
C ALA A 17 -27.72 26.60 -7.88
N SER A 18 -27.59 27.36 -6.78
CA SER A 18 -26.33 28.01 -6.40
C SER A 18 -25.25 26.98 -6.02
N ALA A 19 -25.63 25.90 -5.32
CA ALA A 19 -24.74 24.78 -5.03
C ALA A 19 -24.31 24.02 -6.30
N GLN A 20 -25.20 23.85 -7.29
CA GLN A 20 -24.85 23.25 -8.58
C GLN A 20 -23.90 24.13 -9.39
N LEU A 21 -24.07 25.45 -9.39
CA LEU A 21 -23.15 26.38 -10.07
C LEU A 21 -21.78 26.43 -9.40
N ALA A 22 -21.70 26.27 -8.07
CA ALA A 22 -20.44 26.17 -7.34
C ALA A 22 -19.62 24.90 -7.69
N VAL A 23 -20.24 23.86 -8.27
CA VAL A 23 -19.53 22.69 -8.78
C VAL A 23 -18.76 23.00 -10.07
N TYR A 24 -19.18 24.02 -10.82
CA TYR A 24 -18.61 24.41 -12.11
C TYR A 24 -17.84 25.74 -12.05
N SER A 25 -17.21 26.06 -10.91
CA SER A 25 -16.33 27.23 -10.88
C SER A 25 -15.15 27.01 -11.85
N PRO A 26 -14.74 28.04 -12.62
CA PRO A 26 -13.59 27.95 -13.52
C PRO A 26 -12.31 27.47 -12.82
N GLU A 27 -12.16 27.79 -11.53
CA GLU A 27 -11.05 27.35 -10.67
C GLU A 27 -11.05 25.83 -10.45
N ARG A 28 -12.22 25.22 -10.14
CA ARG A 28 -12.34 23.77 -9.97
C ARG A 28 -12.13 23.02 -11.29
N ILE A 29 -12.60 23.58 -12.40
CA ILE A 29 -12.35 23.02 -13.73
C ILE A 29 -10.85 23.09 -14.06
N ALA A 30 -10.19 24.22 -13.76
CA ALA A 30 -8.75 24.37 -13.97
C ALA A 30 -7.94 23.40 -13.09
N GLU A 31 -8.33 23.20 -11.83
CA GLU A 31 -7.71 22.23 -10.90
C GLU A 31 -7.89 20.78 -11.39
N GLN A 32 -9.09 20.41 -11.86
CA GLN A 32 -9.36 19.10 -12.45
C GLN A 32 -8.55 18.87 -13.73
N VAL A 33 -8.45 19.88 -14.61
CA VAL A 33 -7.68 19.78 -15.86
C VAL A 33 -6.16 19.75 -15.58
N ALA A 34 -5.68 20.51 -14.60
CA ALA A 34 -4.29 20.47 -14.15
C ALA A 34 -3.96 19.09 -13.57
N SER A 35 -4.81 18.55 -12.70
CA SER A 35 -4.70 17.20 -12.16
C SER A 35 -4.70 16.13 -13.27
N ALA A 36 -5.61 16.22 -14.24
CA ALA A 36 -5.68 15.29 -15.36
C ALA A 36 -4.41 15.32 -16.25
N ARG A 37 -3.83 16.50 -16.49
CA ARG A 37 -2.57 16.64 -17.23
C ARG A 37 -1.39 16.03 -16.46
N THR A 38 -1.34 16.23 -15.15
CA THR A 38 -0.33 15.62 -14.27
C THR A 38 -0.45 14.09 -14.25
N ILE A 39 -1.68 13.56 -14.15
CA ILE A 39 -1.94 12.12 -14.22
C ILE A 39 -1.52 11.55 -15.58
N ALA A 40 -1.83 12.23 -16.69
CA ALA A 40 -1.45 11.78 -18.03
C ALA A 40 0.08 11.77 -18.22
N GLN A 41 0.78 12.79 -17.72
CA GLN A 41 2.25 12.82 -17.72
C GLN A 41 2.85 11.71 -16.86
N TRP A 42 2.31 11.48 -15.65
CA TRP A 42 2.72 10.40 -14.77
C TRP A 42 2.51 9.02 -15.41
N LYS A 43 1.35 8.77 -16.01
CA LYS A 43 1.06 7.54 -16.78
C LYS A 43 2.04 7.34 -17.93
N ARG A 44 2.40 8.40 -18.67
CA ARG A 44 3.42 8.34 -19.74
C ARG A 44 4.81 7.99 -19.20
N ARG A 45 5.22 8.59 -18.08
CA ARG A 45 6.50 8.27 -17.43
C ARG A 45 6.54 6.82 -16.94
N LEU A 46 5.47 6.33 -16.33
CA LEU A 46 5.33 4.92 -15.96
C LEU A 46 5.40 4.00 -17.18
N ALA A 47 4.70 4.32 -18.27
CA ALA A 47 4.74 3.53 -19.48
C ALA A 47 6.17 3.45 -20.08
N ALA A 48 6.88 4.57 -20.11
CA ALA A 48 8.28 4.61 -20.58
C ALA A 48 9.23 3.82 -19.65
N ARG A 49 9.02 3.85 -18.33
CA ARG A 49 9.79 3.04 -17.37
C ARG A 49 9.54 1.54 -17.56
N ARG A 50 8.27 1.15 -17.73
CA ARG A 50 7.86 -0.23 -17.96
C ARG A 50 8.47 -0.81 -19.23
N GLN A 51 8.62 -0.01 -20.28
CA GLN A 51 9.33 -0.44 -21.51
C GLN A 51 10.80 -0.77 -21.27
N ARG A 52 11.43 -0.16 -20.25
CA ARG A 52 12.82 -0.42 -19.84
C ARG A 52 12.95 -1.53 -18.79
N GLY A 53 11.85 -2.18 -18.40
CA GLY A 53 11.84 -3.16 -17.31
C GLY A 53 11.96 -2.56 -15.90
N LEU A 54 11.92 -1.23 -15.79
CA LEU A 54 12.05 -0.53 -14.51
C LEU A 54 10.66 -0.33 -13.88
N ALA A 55 10.57 -0.56 -12.58
CA ALA A 55 9.38 -0.37 -11.78
C ALA A 55 9.63 0.56 -10.60
N CYS A 56 8.66 1.43 -10.31
CA CYS A 56 8.66 2.25 -9.10
C CYS A 56 8.12 1.44 -7.92
N VAL A 57 8.84 1.44 -6.80
CA VAL A 57 8.45 0.71 -5.59
C VAL A 57 8.06 1.69 -4.52
N ARG A 58 6.84 1.55 -4.02
CA ARG A 58 6.33 2.34 -2.89
C ARG A 58 5.68 1.42 -1.86
N VAL A 59 5.61 1.87 -0.62
CA VAL A 59 4.84 1.20 0.43
C VAL A 59 3.71 2.11 0.85
N ALA A 60 2.50 1.58 0.98
CA ALA A 60 1.44 2.24 1.71
C ALA A 60 1.39 1.69 3.13
N ALA A 61 1.19 2.58 4.10
CA ALA A 61 1.00 2.20 5.50
C ALA A 61 -0.17 2.99 6.11
N THR A 62 -1.13 2.30 6.71
CA THR A 62 -2.29 2.92 7.38
C THR A 62 -2.34 2.45 8.82
N PRO A 63 -2.42 3.36 9.81
CA PRO A 63 -2.59 2.96 11.20
C PRO A 63 -3.95 2.27 11.40
N ILE A 64 -3.95 1.17 12.15
CA ILE A 64 -5.15 0.41 12.52
C ILE A 64 -5.41 0.56 14.01
N GLY A 65 -6.67 0.85 14.37
CA GLY A 65 -7.11 0.87 15.76
C GLY A 65 -6.58 2.06 16.57
N PRO A 66 -6.82 2.07 17.89
CA PRO A 66 -6.39 3.16 18.76
C PRO A 66 -4.87 3.21 18.88
N THR A 67 -4.31 4.42 18.91
CA THR A 67 -2.90 4.63 19.24
C THR A 67 -2.69 4.44 20.74
N LEU A 68 -1.84 3.49 21.12
CA LEU A 68 -1.41 3.30 22.51
C LEU A 68 0.02 3.87 22.67
N PRO A 69 0.42 4.29 23.89
CA PRO A 69 1.78 4.80 24.12
C PRO A 69 2.84 3.79 23.67
N GLY A 70 3.60 4.15 22.63
CA GLY A 70 4.65 3.30 22.05
C GLY A 70 4.15 2.11 21.22
N LEU A 71 2.84 2.00 20.95
CA LEU A 71 2.26 0.87 20.21
C LEU A 71 1.18 1.35 19.23
N GLN A 72 1.47 1.21 17.94
CA GLN A 72 0.52 1.47 16.85
C GLN A 72 0.57 0.28 15.89
N ALA A 73 -0.58 -0.36 15.65
CA ALA A 73 -0.70 -1.37 14.61
C ALA A 73 -0.81 -0.68 13.24
N TYR A 74 -0.24 -1.30 12.22
CA TYR A 74 -0.29 -0.81 10.84
C TYR A 74 -0.75 -1.91 9.90
N HIS A 75 -1.51 -1.50 8.88
CA HIS A 75 -1.68 -2.28 7.66
C HIS A 75 -0.73 -1.74 6.61
N THR A 76 -0.03 -2.64 5.92
CA THR A 76 0.88 -2.25 4.85
C THR A 76 0.66 -3.01 3.56
N SER A 77 1.00 -2.39 2.45
CA SER A 77 1.04 -3.02 1.13
C SER A 77 2.20 -2.46 0.32
N VAL A 78 2.61 -3.21 -0.71
CA VAL A 78 3.67 -2.79 -1.63
C VAL A 78 3.08 -2.46 -2.98
N PHE A 79 3.47 -1.33 -3.52
CA PHE A 79 3.19 -0.92 -4.89
C PHE A 79 4.37 -1.23 -5.78
N ILE A 80 4.09 -1.91 -6.89
CA ILE A 80 4.98 -1.98 -8.04
C ILE A 80 4.28 -1.21 -9.17
N ASP A 81 4.79 -0.03 -9.45
CA ASP A 81 4.14 1.02 -10.25
C ASP A 81 2.78 1.45 -9.69
N SER A 82 1.69 1.00 -10.32
CA SER A 82 0.30 1.29 -9.93
C SER A 82 -0.41 0.08 -9.32
N VAL A 83 0.25 -1.08 -9.28
CA VAL A 83 -0.33 -2.33 -8.79
C VAL A 83 0.04 -2.50 -7.33
N GLU A 84 -0.96 -2.53 -6.47
CA GLU A 84 -0.85 -2.89 -5.07
C GLU A 84 -0.76 -4.41 -4.93
N TYR A 85 0.14 -4.84 -4.05
CA TYR A 85 0.22 -6.19 -3.52
C TYR A 85 0.02 -6.11 -2.01
N SER A 86 -1.04 -6.77 -1.52
CA SER A 86 -1.34 -6.88 -0.10
C SER A 86 -1.45 -8.35 0.29
N PHE A 87 -1.06 -8.69 1.52
CA PHE A 87 -1.16 -10.06 2.02
C PHE A 87 -2.20 -10.14 3.12
N GLY A 88 -3.12 -11.09 2.97
CA GLY A 88 -4.21 -11.38 3.91
C GLY A 88 -4.51 -12.87 4.00
N GLU A 89 -5.64 -13.22 4.62
CA GLU A 89 -6.07 -14.62 4.77
C GLU A 89 -6.20 -15.35 3.42
N GLY A 90 -6.66 -14.65 2.39
CA GLY A 90 -6.76 -15.14 1.01
C GLY A 90 -5.42 -15.38 0.30
N GLY A 91 -4.28 -15.05 0.93
CA GLY A 91 -2.96 -15.02 0.30
C GLY A 91 -2.60 -13.61 -0.16
N VAL A 92 -1.64 -13.51 -1.08
CA VAL A 92 -1.29 -12.23 -1.72
C VAL A 92 -2.35 -11.89 -2.77
N VAL A 93 -2.90 -10.69 -2.67
CA VAL A 93 -3.89 -10.14 -3.59
C VAL A 93 -3.29 -8.97 -4.35
N ARG A 94 -3.69 -8.85 -5.62
CA ARG A 94 -3.38 -7.71 -6.48
C ARG A 94 -4.56 -6.76 -6.55
N ALA A 95 -4.27 -5.48 -6.57
CA ALA A 95 -5.27 -4.46 -6.81
C ALA A 95 -4.70 -3.28 -7.62
N ASP A 96 -5.58 -2.59 -8.35
CA ASP A 96 -5.24 -1.32 -8.97
C ASP A 96 -5.50 -0.19 -7.95
N GLY A 97 -4.43 0.47 -7.51
CA GLY A 97 -4.48 1.46 -6.43
C GLY A 97 -4.58 0.85 -5.02
N PRO A 98 -4.72 1.68 -3.97
CA PRO A 98 -4.66 1.28 -2.55
C PRO A 98 -5.97 0.69 -2.03
N GLN A 99 -6.52 -0.30 -2.73
CA GLN A 99 -7.82 -0.90 -2.40
C GLN A 99 -7.83 -1.50 -0.99
N SER A 100 -6.73 -2.10 -0.56
CA SER A 100 -6.66 -2.72 0.77
C SER A 100 -6.68 -1.70 1.92
N HIS A 101 -6.38 -0.43 1.65
CA HIS A 101 -6.37 0.65 2.64
C HIS A 101 -7.70 1.40 2.75
N LEU A 102 -8.54 1.38 1.70
CA LEU A 102 -9.83 2.07 1.69
C LEU A 102 -10.81 1.56 2.75
N VAL A 103 -10.69 0.28 3.13
CA VAL A 103 -11.50 -0.33 4.20
C VAL A 103 -11.14 0.23 5.59
N MET A 104 -9.94 0.80 5.73
CA MET A 104 -9.41 1.31 7.01
C MET A 104 -9.42 2.83 7.09
N SER A 105 -9.26 3.50 5.96
CA SER A 105 -9.28 4.95 5.82
C SER A 105 -10.00 5.29 4.52
N ALA A 106 -11.28 5.66 4.64
CA ALA A 106 -12.17 5.85 3.50
C ALA A 106 -11.66 6.89 2.48
N ASP A 107 -10.93 7.90 2.96
CA ASP A 107 -10.34 8.97 2.16
C ASP A 107 -8.80 8.87 2.06
N LEU A 108 -8.22 7.78 2.60
CA LEU A 108 -6.78 7.57 2.71
C LEU A 108 -6.04 8.66 3.51
N SER A 109 -6.73 9.51 4.25
CA SER A 109 -6.14 10.65 4.98
C SER A 109 -5.06 10.25 5.99
N SER A 110 -5.17 9.04 6.56
CA SER A 110 -4.18 8.49 7.48
C SER A 110 -3.16 7.56 6.82
N THR A 111 -3.27 7.35 5.50
CA THR A 111 -2.38 6.46 4.74
C THR A 111 -1.16 7.23 4.28
N VAL A 112 0.03 6.76 4.66
CA VAL A 112 1.29 7.32 4.20
C VAL A 112 1.87 6.48 3.06
N LEU A 113 2.34 7.15 2.00
CA LEU A 113 3.10 6.53 0.92
C LEU A 113 4.59 6.80 1.10
N ILE A 114 5.38 5.73 1.14
CA ILE A 114 6.82 5.76 1.34
C ILE A 114 7.49 5.33 0.05
N ASP A 115 8.34 6.19 -0.51
CA ASP A 115 9.06 5.90 -1.75
C ASP A 115 10.34 5.09 -1.47
N PHE A 116 10.46 3.93 -2.10
CA PHE A 116 11.65 3.08 -2.04
C PHE A 116 12.54 3.20 -3.29
N GLY A 117 12.09 3.96 -4.29
CA GLY A 117 12.80 4.31 -5.50
C GLY A 117 12.38 3.48 -6.71
N ILE A 118 13.27 3.43 -7.70
CA ILE A 118 13.09 2.68 -8.93
C ILE A 118 13.97 1.42 -8.87
N CYS A 119 13.45 0.30 -9.34
CA CYS A 119 14.19 -0.95 -9.43
C CYS A 119 13.97 -1.70 -10.74
N ASP A 120 14.94 -2.53 -11.12
CA ASP A 120 14.77 -3.52 -12.18
C ASP A 120 14.03 -4.73 -11.59
N ALA A 121 12.71 -4.59 -11.51
CA ALA A 121 11.84 -5.64 -11.02
C ALA A 121 10.73 -5.90 -12.02
N ARG A 122 10.74 -7.11 -12.59
CA ARG A 122 9.61 -7.60 -13.36
C ARG A 122 8.57 -8.13 -12.38
N PRO A 123 7.31 -7.67 -12.43
CA PRO A 123 6.26 -8.15 -11.54
C PRO A 123 6.14 -9.68 -11.50
N LYS A 124 6.30 -10.35 -12.65
CA LYS A 124 6.27 -11.83 -12.72
C LYS A 124 7.40 -12.51 -11.94
N ASP A 125 8.58 -11.91 -11.90
CA ASP A 125 9.73 -12.47 -11.17
C ASP A 125 9.58 -12.25 -9.67
N PHE A 126 9.12 -11.05 -9.28
CA PHE A 126 8.69 -10.76 -7.92
C PHE A 126 7.67 -11.79 -7.42
N GLU A 127 6.65 -12.04 -8.23
CA GLU A 127 5.60 -12.99 -7.90
C GLU A 127 6.10 -14.41 -7.73
N ARG A 128 6.79 -14.90 -8.76
CA ARG A 128 7.30 -16.26 -8.81
C ARG A 128 8.21 -16.57 -7.62
N ARG A 129 8.97 -15.58 -7.14
CA ARG A 129 9.92 -15.77 -6.05
C ARG A 129 9.32 -15.53 -4.67
N LEU A 130 8.50 -14.50 -4.49
CA LEU A 130 8.01 -14.10 -3.17
C LEU A 130 6.70 -14.78 -2.75
N LEU A 131 5.73 -14.89 -3.66
CA LEU A 131 4.37 -15.38 -3.33
C LEU A 131 4.36 -16.81 -2.77
N PRO A 132 5.27 -17.74 -3.16
CA PRO A 132 5.32 -19.06 -2.56
C PRO A 132 5.51 -19.06 -1.04
N PHE A 133 6.07 -17.99 -0.45
CA PHE A 133 6.19 -17.83 0.99
C PHE A 133 4.92 -17.30 1.65
N PHE A 134 4.00 -16.68 0.91
CA PHE A 134 2.81 -15.97 1.41
C PHE A 134 1.52 -16.56 0.81
N ARG A 135 1.31 -17.86 1.05
CA ARG A 135 0.18 -18.62 0.49
C ARG A 135 -1.12 -18.35 1.24
N ARG A 136 -2.25 -18.58 0.55
CA ARG A 136 -3.58 -18.60 1.15
C ARG A 136 -3.63 -19.48 2.40
N GLY A 137 -4.31 -19.00 3.43
CA GLY A 137 -4.49 -19.72 4.69
C GLY A 137 -3.22 -19.80 5.54
N THR A 138 -2.17 -19.03 5.23
CA THR A 138 -0.96 -18.93 6.07
C THR A 138 -0.83 -17.58 6.78
N TYR A 139 -1.83 -16.72 6.66
CA TYR A 139 -1.84 -15.44 7.37
C TYR A 139 -1.98 -15.67 8.88
N ASP A 140 -1.16 -14.99 9.65
CA ASP A 140 -1.19 -14.93 11.10
C ASP A 140 -0.95 -13.48 11.54
N LEU A 141 -1.84 -12.95 12.37
CA LEU A 141 -1.83 -11.54 12.77
C LEU A 141 -0.49 -11.10 13.40
N LEU A 142 0.17 -11.97 14.16
CA LEU A 142 1.35 -11.61 14.96
C LEU A 142 2.67 -12.07 14.35
N ARG A 143 2.64 -13.13 13.52
CA ARG A 143 3.86 -13.79 13.04
C ARG A 143 4.09 -13.62 11.55
N LYS A 144 3.02 -13.65 10.77
CA LYS A 144 3.07 -13.68 9.30
C LYS A 144 1.88 -12.93 8.72
N ASN A 145 2.03 -11.62 8.62
CA ASN A 145 0.99 -10.68 8.24
C ASN A 145 1.44 -9.77 7.08
N CYS A 146 0.64 -8.74 6.79
CA CYS A 146 0.95 -7.73 5.77
C CYS A 146 2.30 -7.03 5.99
N ASN A 147 2.71 -6.74 7.23
CA ASN A 147 3.98 -6.06 7.53
C ASN A 147 5.19 -6.96 7.26
N SER A 148 5.09 -8.24 7.63
CA SER A 148 6.13 -9.22 7.28
C SER A 148 6.27 -9.43 5.77
N PHE A 149 5.14 -9.40 5.03
CA PHE A 149 5.11 -9.44 3.57
C PHE A 149 5.79 -8.21 2.98
N THR A 150 5.40 -7.01 3.42
CA THR A 150 5.96 -5.73 2.97
C THR A 150 7.47 -5.68 3.21
N SER A 151 7.94 -6.11 4.39
CA SER A 151 9.37 -6.19 4.70
C SER A 151 10.13 -7.10 3.73
N CYS A 152 9.62 -8.30 3.47
CA CYS A 152 10.22 -9.23 2.51
C CYS A 152 10.23 -8.66 1.08
N ALA A 153 9.11 -8.05 0.66
CA ALA A 153 8.93 -7.49 -0.66
C ALA A 153 9.87 -6.31 -0.93
N VAL A 154 9.94 -5.34 -0.01
CA VAL A 154 10.83 -4.18 -0.11
C VAL A 154 12.29 -4.61 -0.18
N SER A 155 12.71 -5.52 0.69
CA SER A 155 14.10 -6.00 0.71
C SER A 155 14.44 -6.79 -0.55
N PHE A 156 13.51 -7.59 -1.08
CA PHE A 156 13.68 -8.28 -2.35
C PHE A 156 13.80 -7.31 -3.53
N LEU A 157 12.90 -6.33 -3.62
CA LEU A 157 12.82 -5.43 -4.77
C LEU A 157 13.95 -4.39 -4.79
N THR A 158 14.35 -3.90 -3.62
CA THR A 158 15.22 -2.72 -3.52
C THR A 158 16.52 -2.96 -2.74
N GLY A 159 16.65 -4.10 -2.06
CA GLY A 159 17.76 -4.37 -1.14
C GLY A 159 17.71 -3.59 0.17
N LYS A 160 16.73 -2.69 0.36
CA LYS A 160 16.59 -1.85 1.55
C LYS A 160 15.85 -2.58 2.68
N GLY A 161 16.06 -2.13 3.91
CA GLY A 161 15.27 -2.55 5.06
C GLY A 161 13.92 -1.84 5.11
N PHE A 162 12.93 -2.49 5.71
CA PHE A 162 11.66 -1.85 6.07
C PHE A 162 11.74 -1.35 7.51
N ASP A 163 11.13 -0.20 7.80
CA ASP A 163 11.24 0.45 9.11
C ASP A 163 10.58 -0.45 10.20
N PRO A 164 11.34 -0.89 11.23
CA PRO A 164 10.82 -1.77 12.27
C PRO A 164 9.60 -1.23 13.02
N ARG A 165 9.36 0.10 13.00
CA ARG A 165 8.19 0.70 13.67
C ARG A 165 6.87 0.13 13.16
N TYR A 166 6.82 -0.29 11.90
CA TYR A 166 5.61 -0.85 11.29
C TYR A 166 5.31 -2.29 11.74
N SER A 167 6.29 -2.96 12.37
CA SER A 167 6.13 -4.31 12.93
C SER A 167 6.25 -4.35 14.46
N ALA A 168 6.41 -3.19 15.10
CA ALA A 168 6.60 -3.09 16.55
C ALA A 168 5.40 -3.68 17.33
N ALA A 169 4.18 -3.42 16.84
CA ALA A 169 2.96 -3.95 17.46
C ALA A 169 2.91 -5.48 17.49
N GLU A 170 3.34 -6.12 16.41
CA GLU A 170 3.31 -7.57 16.29
C GLU A 170 4.42 -8.23 17.08
N PHE A 171 5.59 -7.60 17.14
CA PHE A 171 6.67 -8.05 17.98
C PHE A 171 6.30 -8.03 19.47
N VAL A 172 5.67 -6.96 19.95
CA VAL A 172 5.17 -6.87 21.33
C VAL A 172 4.03 -7.87 21.54
N GLY A 173 3.05 -7.90 20.62
CA GLY A 173 1.90 -8.78 20.69
C GLY A 173 2.27 -10.26 20.72
N SER A 174 3.22 -10.70 19.89
CA SER A 174 3.70 -12.10 19.87
C SER A 174 4.39 -12.52 21.17
N ARG A 175 5.10 -11.61 21.84
CA ARG A 175 5.69 -11.88 23.17
C ARG A 175 4.64 -11.98 24.26
N LEU A 176 3.60 -11.16 24.19
CA LEU A 176 2.51 -11.17 25.17
C LEU A 176 1.52 -12.32 24.95
N ASP A 177 1.36 -12.82 23.72
CA ASP A 177 0.42 -13.91 23.44
C ASP A 177 0.89 -15.29 23.94
N ILE A 178 2.16 -15.43 24.34
CA ILE A 178 2.63 -16.59 25.11
C ILE A 178 1.77 -16.79 26.38
N LEU A 179 1.27 -15.69 26.94
CA LEU A 179 0.36 -15.68 28.10
C LEU A 179 -1.13 -15.66 27.71
N GLY A 180 -1.45 -15.78 26.41
CA GLY A 180 -2.81 -15.67 25.88
C GLY A 180 -3.38 -14.25 25.87
N PHE A 181 -2.52 -13.22 26.01
CA PHE A 181 -2.97 -11.84 26.13
C PHE A 181 -3.71 -11.32 24.89
N MET A 182 -3.25 -11.66 23.68
CA MET A 182 -3.93 -11.20 22.45
C MET A 182 -5.26 -11.91 22.25
N ARG A 183 -5.36 -13.17 22.67
CA ARG A 183 -6.63 -13.90 22.78
C ARG A 183 -7.59 -13.24 23.76
N ALA A 184 -7.13 -12.84 24.94
CA ALA A 184 -7.96 -12.12 25.90
C ALA A 184 -8.43 -10.75 25.37
N LEU A 185 -7.52 -9.94 24.81
CA LEU A 185 -7.85 -8.62 24.26
C LEU A 185 -8.77 -8.66 23.06
N SER A 186 -8.65 -9.68 22.22
CA SER A 186 -9.52 -9.87 21.06
C SER A 186 -10.88 -10.46 21.42
N GLY A 187 -11.17 -10.70 22.71
CA GLY A 187 -12.39 -11.40 23.13
C GLY A 187 -12.44 -12.85 22.64
N GLY A 188 -11.29 -13.48 22.45
CA GLY A 188 -11.13 -14.82 21.92
C GLY A 188 -11.12 -14.92 20.39
N ASN A 189 -11.23 -13.80 19.67
CA ASN A 189 -11.34 -13.82 18.21
C ASN A 189 -10.00 -14.05 17.50
N TYR A 190 -8.86 -13.76 18.13
CA TYR A 190 -7.56 -14.12 17.58
C TYR A 190 -7.27 -15.59 17.83
N VAL A 191 -7.10 -16.36 16.75
CA VAL A 191 -6.63 -17.75 16.80
C VAL A 191 -5.29 -17.81 16.05
N PRO A 192 -4.18 -18.20 16.72
CA PRO A 192 -2.91 -18.39 16.03
C PRO A 192 -3.02 -19.39 14.89
N ASN A 193 -2.45 -19.07 13.74
CA ASN A 193 -2.43 -19.97 12.59
C ASN A 193 -1.19 -20.86 12.63
N GLU A 194 -1.37 -22.15 12.93
CA GLU A 194 -0.27 -23.15 12.99
C GLU A 194 0.53 -23.24 11.69
N ARG A 195 -0.05 -22.87 10.55
CA ARG A 195 0.65 -22.88 9.24
C ARG A 195 1.63 -21.72 9.08
N ALA A 196 1.62 -20.76 10.00
CA ALA A 196 2.61 -19.70 10.11
C ALA A 196 3.74 -20.06 11.08
N ASP A 197 3.69 -21.22 11.75
CA ASP A 197 4.73 -21.67 12.67
C ASP A 197 6.08 -21.80 11.95
N GLY A 198 7.14 -21.33 12.60
CA GLY A 198 8.49 -21.32 12.04
C GLY A 198 8.71 -20.31 10.90
N PHE A 199 7.71 -19.50 10.53
CA PHE A 199 7.94 -18.39 9.61
C PHE A 199 8.89 -17.38 10.24
N ALA A 200 9.92 -17.01 9.49
CA ALA A 200 10.87 -15.98 9.86
C ALA A 200 11.26 -15.16 8.63
N VAL A 201 11.14 -13.83 8.74
CA VAL A 201 11.49 -12.89 7.67
C VAL A 201 12.91 -13.13 7.17
N ASP A 202 13.88 -13.28 8.07
CA ASP A 202 15.28 -13.50 7.71
C ASP A 202 15.52 -14.78 6.90
N SER A 203 14.76 -15.85 7.21
CA SER A 203 14.84 -17.10 6.45
C SER A 203 14.31 -16.92 5.03
N VAL A 204 13.22 -16.18 4.86
CA VAL A 204 12.68 -15.83 3.54
C VAL A 204 13.67 -14.95 2.77
N LEU A 205 14.22 -13.91 3.39
CA LEU A 205 15.20 -13.02 2.76
C LEU A 205 16.45 -13.77 2.32
N ARG A 206 16.93 -14.71 3.13
CA ARG A 206 18.07 -15.57 2.79
C ARG A 206 17.78 -16.41 1.56
N GLU A 207 16.59 -17.00 1.47
CA GLU A 207 16.16 -17.80 0.31
C GLU A 207 16.02 -16.94 -0.94
N LEU A 208 15.43 -15.75 -0.80
CA LEU A 208 15.27 -14.77 -1.88
C LEU A 208 16.59 -14.18 -2.38
N ARG A 209 17.69 -14.31 -1.65
CA ARG A 209 19.02 -13.92 -2.11
C ARG A 209 19.73 -15.05 -2.87
N ARG A 210 19.26 -16.29 -2.78
CA ARG A 210 19.86 -17.40 -3.53
C ARG A 210 19.68 -17.18 -5.04
N PRO A 211 20.75 -17.29 -5.84
CA PRO A 211 20.62 -17.26 -7.28
C PRO A 211 19.78 -18.45 -7.74
N CYS A 212 18.87 -18.23 -8.69
CA CYS A 212 18.05 -19.31 -9.24
C CYS A 212 18.98 -20.37 -9.86
N SER A 213 19.05 -21.57 -9.28
CA SER A 213 19.89 -22.67 -9.75
C SER A 213 19.40 -23.34 -11.03
N SER A 214 18.57 -22.66 -11.83
CA SER A 214 18.02 -23.20 -13.08
C SER A 214 19.14 -23.33 -14.11
N GLY A 215 19.67 -24.54 -14.28
CA GLY A 215 20.75 -24.91 -15.21
C GLY A 215 20.37 -24.81 -16.69
N GLY A 216 20.15 -23.60 -17.17
CA GLY A 216 19.90 -23.34 -18.59
C GLY A 216 20.16 -21.88 -18.94
N SER A 217 21.42 -21.60 -19.30
CA SER A 217 21.97 -20.33 -19.77
C SER A 217 21.87 -19.11 -18.82
N PRO A 218 22.91 -18.26 -18.75
CA PRO A 218 22.90 -17.06 -17.92
C PRO A 218 21.84 -16.08 -18.46
N ILE A 219 20.65 -16.10 -17.87
CA ILE A 219 19.63 -15.07 -18.10
C ILE A 219 20.10 -13.80 -17.37
N GLY A 220 20.97 -13.05 -18.04
CA GLY A 220 21.31 -11.67 -17.69
C GLY A 220 21.96 -11.48 -16.31
N PRO A 221 22.44 -10.26 -16.01
CA PRO A 221 23.05 -9.97 -14.73
C PRO A 221 22.04 -10.29 -13.61
N THR A 222 22.53 -10.93 -12.54
CA THR A 222 21.93 -10.83 -11.20
C THR A 222 21.35 -9.44 -11.02
N PRO A 223 20.11 -9.29 -10.50
CA PRO A 223 19.49 -7.98 -10.33
C PRO A 223 20.53 -7.09 -9.69
N VAL A 224 21.02 -6.13 -10.48
CA VAL A 224 22.04 -5.20 -10.03
C VAL A 224 21.34 -4.51 -8.90
N LEU A 225 21.77 -4.80 -7.66
CA LEU A 225 21.48 -4.03 -6.45
C LEU A 225 21.29 -2.60 -6.92
N CYS A 226 20.05 -2.10 -6.91
CA CYS A 226 19.73 -0.82 -7.52
C CYS A 226 20.81 0.14 -7.09
N ARG A 227 21.66 0.56 -8.04
CA ARG A 227 22.68 1.56 -7.73
C ARG A 227 21.86 2.78 -7.36
N ALA A 228 21.77 3.04 -6.06
CA ALA A 228 21.16 4.23 -5.54
C ALA A 228 22.08 5.37 -5.99
N SER A 229 21.86 5.89 -7.19
CA SER A 229 22.45 7.15 -7.60
C SER A 229 21.74 8.23 -6.80
N TYR A 230 22.25 8.51 -5.61
CA TYR A 230 21.78 9.57 -4.73
C TYR A 230 22.32 10.96 -5.15
N ALA A 231 22.82 11.09 -6.38
CA ALA A 231 23.25 12.36 -6.96
C ALA A 231 22.38 12.67 -8.18
N ASP A 232 21.84 13.90 -8.23
CA ASP A 232 21.16 14.57 -9.37
C ASP A 232 19.63 14.65 -9.43
N ALA A 233 18.88 14.35 -8.35
CA ALA A 233 17.45 14.67 -8.28
C ALA A 233 17.15 15.82 -7.29
N ALA A 234 17.77 16.98 -7.51
CA ALA A 234 17.38 18.26 -6.89
C ALA A 234 16.55 19.11 -7.87
N GLY A 235 15.68 18.48 -8.65
CA GLY A 235 14.76 19.16 -9.56
C GLY A 235 13.35 18.61 -9.34
N ASP A 236 12.52 19.40 -8.67
CA ASP A 236 11.05 19.33 -8.59
C ASP A 236 10.45 17.97 -8.96
N ASP A 237 10.55 17.01 -8.02
CA ASP A 237 9.85 15.74 -8.14
C ASP A 237 8.43 15.89 -7.57
N PRO A 238 7.35 15.86 -8.37
CA PRO A 238 5.98 16.01 -7.87
C PRO A 238 5.49 14.78 -7.07
N CYS A 239 6.34 13.78 -6.82
CA CYS A 239 5.99 12.63 -6.00
C CYS A 239 5.76 12.97 -4.52
N THR A 240 6.17 14.14 -4.04
CA THR A 240 6.04 14.57 -2.64
C THR A 240 4.96 15.62 -2.36
N GLY A 241 4.20 16.08 -3.36
CA GLY A 241 3.20 17.13 -3.15
C GLY A 241 2.06 17.11 -4.16
N GLY A 242 0.94 16.50 -3.81
CA GLY A 242 -0.30 16.57 -4.59
C GLY A 242 -1.49 16.16 -3.75
N LEU A 243 -2.38 17.11 -3.47
CA LEU A 243 -3.65 16.94 -2.78
C LEU A 243 -4.43 15.74 -3.34
N TRP A 244 -4.76 14.78 -2.48
CA TRP A 244 -5.74 13.73 -2.77
C TRP A 244 -7.13 14.25 -2.44
N ALA A 245 -7.83 14.77 -3.44
CA ALA A 245 -9.26 15.02 -3.37
C ALA A 245 -9.98 14.17 -4.44
N PHE A 246 -11.02 13.46 -3.98
CA PHE A 246 -12.04 12.70 -4.72
C PHE A 246 -11.71 11.29 -5.21
N CYS A 247 -12.32 10.31 -4.52
CA CYS A 247 -13.32 9.45 -5.15
C CYS A 247 -14.35 8.98 -4.12
N GLY A 248 -15.50 9.67 -4.05
CA GLY A 248 -16.74 9.08 -3.57
C GLY A 248 -17.49 8.52 -4.77
N ILE A 249 -17.89 7.25 -4.70
CA ILE A 249 -19.05 6.61 -5.36
C ILE A 249 -18.93 5.08 -5.12
N LEU A 250 -20.00 4.52 -4.55
CA LEU A 250 -20.35 3.10 -4.42
C LEU A 250 -19.64 2.26 -3.34
N CYS A 251 -20.26 2.21 -2.16
CA CYS A 251 -20.60 0.95 -1.50
C CYS A 251 -22.01 1.10 -0.91
N ARG A 252 -22.95 0.26 -1.35
CA ARG A 252 -24.21 -0.01 -0.66
C ARG A 252 -23.96 -1.01 0.45
#